data_AF-A0A966CMT6-F1
#
_entry.id   AF-A0A966CMT6-F1
#
_cell.length_a   1.000
_cell.length_b   1.000
_cell.length_c   1.000
_cell.angle_alpha   90.00
_cell.angle_beta   90.00
_cell.angle_gamma   90.00
#
_symmetry.space_group_name_H-M   'P 1'
#
loop_
_entity.id
_entity.type
_entity.pdbx_description
1 polymer ?
#
loop_
_entity_poly.entity_id
_entity_poly.type
_entity_poly.pdbx_seq_one_letter_code
_entity_poly.pdbx_strand_id
1 'polypeptide(L)'
;ELKKGIAYYRIKHRLRMVTEYYYGELNNYLVIGNCNKTEKLTGFFVKHGDSAADVEPISSLFKTQVRELSSFLGVPNEIIKKAPSPDLIPGITDEISLGMKLEILDQILYGLEKGMSEEEIKRQTDTTEKKIQYVKELIKYSFHMRKLPPSPDLHDLL
;
A
#
# COMPACT_ATOMS: atom_id res chain seq x y z
N GLU A 1 8.59 -4.63 23.26
CA GLU A 1 7.26 -4.05 22.96
C GLU A 1 6.96 -3.92 21.46
N LEU A 2 7.59 -3.03 20.69
CA LEU A 2 7.24 -2.80 19.26
C LEU A 2 7.19 -4.09 18.39
N LYS A 3 8.19 -4.98 18.53
CA LYS A 3 8.25 -6.25 17.77
C LYS A 3 7.03 -7.15 18.01
N LYS A 4 6.51 -7.20 19.24
CA LYS A 4 5.32 -8.00 19.60
C LYS A 4 4.07 -7.44 18.95
N GLY A 5 3.91 -6.10 18.99
CA GLY A 5 2.81 -5.41 18.31
C GLY A 5 2.82 -5.64 16.80
N ILE A 6 3.99 -5.53 16.16
CA ILE A 6 4.14 -5.80 14.73
C ILE A 6 3.82 -7.26 14.40
N ALA A 7 4.29 -8.22 15.20
CA ALA A 7 3.99 -9.63 15.00
C ALA A 7 2.48 -9.90 15.09
N TYR A 8 1.82 -9.36 16.11
CA TYR A 8 0.36 -9.46 16.31
C TYR A 8 -0.44 -8.79 15.18
N TYR A 9 0.03 -7.65 14.68
CA TYR A 9 -0.57 -6.97 13.53
C TYR A 9 -0.44 -7.81 12.25
N ARG A 10 0.77 -8.24 11.91
CA ARG A 10 1.06 -8.93 10.63
C ARG A 10 0.45 -10.31 10.54
N ILE A 11 0.36 -11.05 11.65
CA ILE A 11 -0.21 -12.40 11.63
C ILE A 11 -1.68 -12.40 11.20
N LYS A 12 -2.47 -11.38 11.59
CA LYS A 12 -3.89 -11.30 11.23
C LYS A 12 -4.11 -11.17 9.72
N HIS A 13 -3.32 -10.34 9.03
CA HIS A 13 -3.38 -10.24 7.57
C HIS A 13 -3.03 -11.57 6.89
N ARG A 14 -2.02 -12.29 7.41
CA ARG A 14 -1.60 -13.58 6.86
C ARG A 14 -2.65 -14.67 7.09
N LEU A 15 -3.34 -14.65 8.23
CA LEU A 15 -4.45 -15.57 8.49
C LEU A 15 -5.65 -15.30 7.58
N ARG A 16 -5.95 -14.03 7.28
CA ARG A 16 -6.98 -13.68 6.28
C ARG A 16 -6.62 -14.21 4.91
N MET A 17 -5.40 -13.96 4.45
CA MET A 17 -4.88 -14.51 3.19
C MET A 17 -5.02 -16.03 3.12
N VAL A 18 -4.61 -16.77 4.16
CA VAL A 18 -4.77 -18.23 4.21
C VAL A 18 -6.23 -18.64 4.08
N THR A 19 -7.14 -17.90 4.72
CA THR A 19 -8.58 -18.15 4.67
C THR A 19 -9.15 -17.87 3.28
N GLU A 20 -8.77 -16.76 2.66
CA GLU A 20 -9.19 -16.35 1.31
C GLU A 20 -8.75 -17.40 0.27
N TYR A 21 -7.49 -17.82 0.30
CA TYR A 21 -7.00 -18.88 -0.58
C TYR A 21 -7.67 -20.23 -0.30
N TYR A 22 -7.89 -20.61 0.97
CA TYR A 22 -8.60 -21.85 1.29
C TYR A 22 -9.99 -21.91 0.63
N TYR A 23 -10.78 -20.84 0.72
CA TYR A 23 -12.08 -20.78 0.05
C TYR A 23 -11.96 -20.62 -1.47
N GLY A 24 -10.94 -19.91 -1.97
CA GLY A 24 -10.63 -19.83 -3.39
C GLY A 24 -10.43 -21.21 -4.00
N GLU A 25 -9.57 -22.03 -3.39
CA GLU A 25 -9.26 -23.39 -3.83
C GLU A 25 -10.48 -24.32 -3.74
N LEU A 26 -11.24 -24.27 -2.64
CA LEU A 26 -12.47 -25.08 -2.49
C LEU A 26 -13.50 -24.82 -3.60
N ASN A 27 -13.51 -23.61 -4.16
CA ASN A 27 -14.48 -23.18 -5.16
C ASN A 27 -13.88 -23.02 -6.56
N ASN A 28 -12.59 -23.33 -6.75
CA ASN A 28 -11.86 -23.09 -8.00
C ASN A 28 -11.95 -21.62 -8.47
N TYR A 29 -11.74 -20.69 -7.53
CA TYR A 29 -11.76 -19.24 -7.75
C TYR A 29 -10.37 -18.61 -7.56
N LEU A 30 -10.19 -17.45 -8.19
CA LEU A 30 -9.02 -16.60 -7.99
C LEU A 30 -9.25 -15.63 -6.83
N VAL A 31 -8.20 -15.32 -6.09
CA VAL A 31 -8.19 -14.29 -5.04
C VAL A 31 -7.92 -12.92 -5.66
N ILE A 32 -8.83 -11.97 -5.41
CA ILE A 32 -8.72 -10.59 -5.89
C ILE A 32 -8.10 -9.70 -4.79
N GLY A 33 -6.96 -9.10 -5.10
CA GLY A 33 -6.22 -8.21 -4.21
C GLY A 33 -6.79 -6.79 -4.19
N ASN A 34 -6.57 -6.11 -3.06
CA ASN A 34 -7.10 -4.76 -2.81
C ASN A 34 -6.02 -3.71 -2.50
N CYS A 35 -4.74 -4.09 -2.56
CA CYS A 35 -3.66 -3.14 -2.37
C CYS A 35 -3.62 -2.12 -3.51
N ASN A 36 -3.73 -0.84 -3.17
CA ASN A 36 -3.60 0.25 -4.13
C ASN A 36 -2.14 0.68 -4.29
N LYS A 37 -1.88 1.55 -5.28
CA LYS A 37 -0.53 2.01 -5.62
C LYS A 37 0.16 2.75 -4.47
N THR A 38 -0.59 3.54 -3.70
CA THR A 38 -0.08 4.28 -2.54
C THR A 38 0.49 3.33 -1.49
N GLU A 39 -0.27 2.29 -1.12
CA GLU A 39 0.17 1.24 -0.19
C GLU A 39 1.38 0.49 -0.76
N LYS A 40 1.31 0.06 -2.03
CA LYS A 40 2.39 -0.69 -2.68
C LYS A 40 3.70 0.11 -2.67
N LEU A 41 3.68 1.39 -3.04
CA LEU A 41 4.89 2.23 -3.11
C LEU A 41 5.45 2.54 -1.73
N THR A 42 4.61 2.77 -0.72
CA THR A 42 5.06 3.09 0.64
C THR A 42 5.43 1.85 1.47
N GLY A 43 5.02 0.66 1.03
CA GLY A 43 5.14 -0.57 1.84
C GLY A 43 4.10 -0.66 2.94
N PHE A 44 3.03 0.12 2.87
CA PHE A 44 1.96 0.14 3.87
C PHE A 44 0.98 -1.03 3.64
N PHE A 45 1.50 -2.24 3.66
CA PHE A 45 0.80 -3.51 3.53
C PHE A 45 1.60 -4.64 4.19
N VAL A 46 1.02 -5.82 4.38
CA VAL A 46 1.73 -7.00 4.88
C VAL A 46 2.13 -7.90 3.73
N LYS A 47 3.45 -8.06 3.50
CA LYS A 47 3.98 -9.04 2.53
C LYS A 47 3.49 -10.45 2.90
N HIS A 48 2.91 -11.14 1.92
CA HIS A 48 2.23 -12.45 2.08
C HIS A 48 0.98 -12.42 2.99
N GLY A 49 0.40 -11.24 3.19
CA GLY A 49 -0.89 -11.03 3.83
C GLY A 49 -1.88 -10.48 2.80
N ASP A 50 -2.42 -9.29 3.07
CA ASP A 50 -3.31 -8.50 2.19
C ASP A 50 -2.74 -8.21 0.80
N SER A 51 -1.42 -8.28 0.64
CA SER A 51 -0.75 -8.11 -0.66
C SER A 51 -0.62 -9.37 -1.50
N ALA A 52 -1.03 -10.54 -0.99
CA ALA A 52 -1.01 -11.79 -1.73
C ALA A 52 -2.38 -12.01 -2.38
N ALA A 53 -2.37 -12.05 -3.70
CA ALA A 53 -3.55 -12.24 -4.53
C ALA A 53 -3.11 -12.73 -5.92
N ASP A 54 -4.06 -13.27 -6.68
CA ASP A 54 -3.83 -13.72 -8.05
C ASP A 54 -4.02 -12.57 -9.06
N VAL A 55 -4.92 -11.63 -8.76
CA VAL A 55 -5.21 -10.45 -9.58
C VAL A 55 -5.36 -9.20 -8.72
N GLU A 56 -4.71 -8.10 -9.09
CA GLU A 56 -4.76 -6.82 -8.33
C GLU A 56 -5.31 -5.65 -9.18
N PRO A 57 -6.63 -5.54 -9.35
CA PRO A 57 -7.26 -4.63 -10.31
C PRO A 57 -7.02 -3.14 -10.03
N ILE A 58 -6.74 -2.77 -8.79
CA ILE A 58 -6.54 -1.38 -8.35
C ILE A 58 -5.08 -1.06 -7.97
N SER A 59 -4.15 -1.98 -8.23
CA SER A 59 -2.72 -1.81 -7.89
C SER A 59 -2.05 -0.65 -8.62
N SER A 60 -2.63 -0.20 -9.74
CA SER A 60 -2.17 0.93 -10.55
C SER A 60 -2.78 2.28 -10.14
N LEU A 61 -3.75 2.28 -9.22
CA LEU A 61 -4.46 3.49 -8.79
C LEU A 61 -3.93 3.99 -7.45
N PHE A 62 -3.71 5.31 -7.34
CA PHE A 62 -3.47 5.97 -6.07
C PHE A 62 -4.72 5.95 -5.18
N LYS A 63 -4.56 6.11 -3.86
CA LYS A 63 -5.68 6.04 -2.91
C LYS A 63 -6.77 7.07 -3.21
N THR A 64 -6.38 8.27 -3.60
CA THR A 64 -7.27 9.34 -4.09
C THR A 64 -8.08 8.90 -5.32
N GLN A 65 -7.42 8.27 -6.30
CA GLN A 65 -8.09 7.72 -7.49
C GLN A 65 -9.04 6.56 -7.15
N VAL A 66 -8.69 5.73 -6.17
CA VAL A 66 -9.59 4.67 -5.67
C VAL A 66 -10.87 5.27 -5.05
N ARG A 67 -10.77 6.40 -4.33
CA ARG A 67 -11.95 7.11 -3.79
C ARG A 67 -12.83 7.68 -4.90
N GLU A 68 -12.23 8.26 -5.94
CA GLU A 68 -12.95 8.75 -7.11
C GLU A 68 -13.67 7.62 -7.84
N LEU A 69 -12.97 6.51 -8.12
CA LEU A 69 -13.54 5.32 -8.73
C LEU A 69 -14.67 4.73 -7.87
N SER A 70 -14.51 4.69 -6.55
CA SER A 70 -15.55 4.22 -5.63
C SER A 70 -16.82 5.07 -5.72
N SER A 71 -16.67 6.40 -5.84
CA SER A 71 -17.79 7.32 -6.03
C SER A 71 -18.50 7.07 -7.35
N PHE A 72 -17.73 6.87 -8.43
CA PHE A 72 -18.27 6.55 -9.75
C PHE A 72 -19.03 5.22 -9.78
N LEU A 73 -18.55 4.20 -9.07
CA LEU A 73 -19.18 2.88 -8.96
C LEU A 73 -20.38 2.85 -7.98
N GLY A 74 -20.70 3.95 -7.31
CA GLY A 74 -21.83 4.03 -6.40
C GLY A 74 -21.60 3.35 -5.04
N VAL A 75 -20.35 3.24 -4.58
CA VAL A 75 -20.04 2.76 -3.23
C VAL A 75 -20.68 3.70 -2.20
N PRO A 76 -21.32 3.18 -1.12
CA PRO A 76 -21.95 4.02 -0.11
C PRO A 76 -21.03 5.12 0.44
N ASN A 77 -21.56 6.34 0.54
CA ASN A 77 -20.80 7.51 1.00
C ASN A 77 -20.17 7.34 2.38
N GLU A 78 -20.80 6.58 3.27
CA GLU A 78 -20.26 6.23 4.59
C GLU A 78 -18.97 5.41 4.52
N ILE A 79 -18.81 4.56 3.50
CA ILE A 79 -17.58 3.79 3.25
C ILE A 79 -16.51 4.71 2.65
N ILE A 80 -16.88 5.53 1.66
CA ILE A 80 -15.94 6.45 0.99
C ILE A 80 -15.37 7.49 1.96
N LYS A 81 -16.22 8.04 2.84
CA LYS A 81 -15.83 9.08 3.81
C LYS A 81 -15.18 8.52 5.08
N LYS A 82 -15.21 7.20 5.30
CA LYS A 82 -14.55 6.58 6.45
C LYS A 82 -13.05 6.86 6.37
N ALA A 83 -12.47 7.30 7.49
CA ALA A 83 -11.03 7.49 7.59
C ALA A 83 -10.31 6.15 7.31
N PRO A 84 -9.33 6.11 6.39
CA PRO A 84 -8.58 4.89 6.11
C PRO A 84 -7.86 4.41 7.37
N SER A 85 -7.99 3.12 7.64
CA SER A 85 -7.42 2.46 8.80
C SER A 85 -7.21 0.99 8.48
N PRO A 86 -6.15 0.35 8.99
CA PRO A 86 -5.96 -1.09 8.86
C PRO A 86 -6.94 -1.90 9.70
N ASP A 87 -7.78 -1.26 10.54
CA ASP A 87 -8.82 -1.89 11.38
C ASP A 87 -8.28 -2.99 12.31
N LEU A 88 -7.03 -2.81 12.77
CA LEU A 88 -6.32 -3.78 13.60
C LEU A 88 -5.79 -3.20 14.91
N ILE A 89 -5.58 -1.87 14.96
CA ILE A 89 -5.28 -1.11 16.16
C ILE A 89 -6.36 -0.02 16.27
N PRO A 90 -7.28 -0.12 17.24
CA PRO A 90 -8.38 0.83 17.38
C PRO A 90 -7.87 2.28 17.44
N GLY A 91 -8.47 3.15 16.65
CA GLY A 91 -8.18 4.59 16.64
C GLY A 91 -6.96 5.02 15.81
N ILE A 92 -6.22 4.09 15.20
CA ILE A 92 -5.09 4.43 14.32
C ILE A 92 -5.56 4.48 12.86
N THR A 93 -5.38 5.64 12.23
CA THR A 93 -5.62 5.85 10.79
C THR A 93 -4.32 5.77 10.00
N ASP A 94 -4.43 5.61 8.68
CA ASP A 94 -3.29 5.59 7.77
C ASP A 94 -2.53 6.93 7.82
N GLU A 95 -3.25 8.04 7.89
CA GLU A 95 -2.66 9.39 7.97
C GLU A 95 -1.85 9.59 9.26
N ILE A 96 -2.33 9.05 10.40
CA ILE A 96 -1.58 9.05 11.65
C ILE A 96 -0.34 8.17 11.52
N SER A 97 -0.47 7.01 10.87
CA SER A 97 0.63 6.05 10.72
C SER A 97 1.72 6.54 9.77
N LEU A 98 1.34 7.27 8.71
CA LEU A 98 2.24 7.82 7.69
C LEU A 98 2.65 9.27 7.98
N GLY A 99 2.05 9.91 9.00
CA GLY A 99 2.38 11.28 9.41
C GLY A 99 2.02 12.37 8.40
N MET A 100 1.11 12.09 7.45
CA MET A 100 0.66 13.06 6.46
C MET A 100 -0.71 12.71 5.88
N LYS A 101 -1.37 13.72 5.31
CA LYS A 101 -2.60 13.55 4.54
C LYS A 101 -2.35 12.71 3.30
N LEU A 102 -3.29 11.83 2.98
CA LEU A 102 -3.15 10.92 1.83
C LEU A 102 -3.13 11.66 0.49
N GLU A 103 -3.82 12.80 0.40
CA GLU A 103 -3.80 13.63 -0.81
C GLU A 103 -2.39 14.17 -1.09
N ILE A 104 -1.68 14.61 -0.04
CA ILE A 104 -0.30 15.09 -0.16
C ILE A 104 0.65 13.93 -0.49
N LEU A 105 0.46 12.77 0.15
CA LEU A 105 1.25 11.58 -0.12
C LEU A 105 1.13 11.15 -1.59
N ASP A 106 -0.10 11.04 -2.10
CA ASP A 106 -0.36 10.63 -3.48
C ASP A 106 0.23 11.61 -4.48
N GLN A 107 0.15 12.92 -4.23
CA GLN A 107 0.77 13.92 -5.09
C GLN A 107 2.31 13.84 -5.07
N ILE A 108 2.93 13.60 -3.91
CA ILE A 108 4.38 13.38 -3.83
C ILE A 108 4.76 12.12 -4.62
N LEU A 109 4.06 11.01 -4.41
CA LEU A 109 4.31 9.75 -5.11
C LEU A 109 4.17 9.90 -6.63
N TYR A 110 3.12 10.60 -7.07
CA TYR A 110 2.88 10.91 -8.48
C TYR A 110 4.03 11.75 -9.07
N GLY A 111 4.45 12.81 -8.38
CA GLY A 111 5.54 13.67 -8.85
C GLY A 111 6.87 12.93 -8.95
N LEU A 112 7.19 12.09 -7.96
CA LEU A 112 8.37 11.22 -8.00
C LEU A 112 8.31 10.23 -9.16
N GLU A 113 7.16 9.61 -9.42
CA GLU A 113 6.97 8.71 -10.56
C GLU A 113 7.13 9.41 -11.91
N LYS A 114 6.72 10.67 -12.01
CA LYS A 114 6.88 11.50 -13.21
C LYS A 114 8.27 12.10 -13.38
N GLY A 115 9.20 11.81 -12.47
CA GLY A 115 10.57 12.34 -12.52
C GLY A 115 10.65 13.85 -12.26
N MET A 116 9.67 14.42 -11.54
CA MET A 116 9.67 15.84 -11.18
C MET A 116 10.76 16.13 -10.14
N SER A 117 11.32 17.35 -10.18
CA SER A 117 12.29 17.76 -9.15
C SER A 117 11.62 17.95 -7.79
N GLU A 118 12.39 17.93 -6.72
CA GLU A 118 11.83 18.13 -5.37
C GLU A 118 11.26 19.53 -5.19
N GLU A 119 11.86 20.55 -5.83
CA GLU A 119 11.33 21.91 -5.85
C GLU A 119 9.98 22.00 -6.57
N GLU A 120 9.83 21.24 -7.66
CA GLU A 120 8.58 21.14 -8.40
C GLU A 120 7.47 20.52 -7.54
N ILE A 121 7.76 19.36 -6.95
CA ILE A 121 6.82 18.65 -6.08
C ILE A 121 6.43 19.53 -4.89
N LYS A 122 7.41 20.19 -4.27
CA LYS A 122 7.19 21.10 -3.14
C LYS A 122 6.25 22.24 -3.51
N ARG A 123 6.44 22.85 -4.69
CA ARG A 123 5.61 23.95 -5.17
C ARG A 123 4.17 23.51 -5.47
N GLN A 124 3.97 22.31 -6.02
CA GLN A 124 2.64 21.83 -6.39
C GLN A 124 1.83 21.29 -5.21
N THR A 125 2.50 20.80 -4.17
CA THR A 125 1.84 20.10 -3.05
C THR A 125 1.81 20.90 -1.74
N ASP A 126 2.45 22.09 -1.71
CA ASP A 126 2.63 22.89 -0.49
C ASP A 126 3.20 22.06 0.68
N THR A 127 4.08 21.11 0.34
CA THR A 127 4.70 20.19 1.32
C THR A 127 6.09 20.67 1.75
N THR A 128 6.76 19.89 2.58
CA THR A 128 8.15 20.16 2.99
C THR A 128 9.11 19.18 2.34
N GLU A 129 10.35 19.62 2.12
CA GLU A 129 11.45 18.75 1.66
C GLU A 129 11.61 17.53 2.56
N LYS A 130 11.46 17.71 3.88
CA LYS A 130 11.47 16.62 4.86
C LYS A 130 10.40 15.56 4.56
N LYS A 131 9.19 15.95 4.15
CA LYS A 131 8.12 15.01 3.78
C LYS A 131 8.43 14.29 2.47
N ILE A 132 8.99 14.99 1.47
CA ILE A 132 9.41 14.37 0.20
C ILE A 132 10.49 13.32 0.46
N GLN A 133 11.51 13.68 1.26
CA GLN A 133 12.58 12.76 1.63
C GLN A 133 12.07 11.56 2.41
N TYR A 134 11.14 11.77 3.35
CA TYR A 134 10.48 10.67 4.07
C TYR A 134 9.74 9.71 3.11
N VAL A 135 9.01 10.22 2.12
CA VAL A 135 8.34 9.36 1.11
C VAL A 135 9.37 8.59 0.27
N LYS A 136 10.49 9.21 -0.12
CA LYS A 136 11.58 8.50 -0.81
C LYS A 136 12.18 7.38 0.04
N GLU A 137 12.33 7.60 1.34
CA GLU A 137 12.77 6.56 2.28
C GLU A 137 11.77 5.41 2.38
N LEU A 138 10.46 5.71 2.48
CA LEU A 138 9.42 4.67 2.44
C LEU A 138 9.52 3.82 1.18
N ILE A 139 9.65 4.43 0.00
CA ILE A 139 9.81 3.71 -1.28
C ILE A 139 11.07 2.84 -1.27
N LYS A 140 12.20 3.40 -0.83
CA LYS A 140 13.50 2.72 -0.79
C LYS A 140 13.45 1.49 0.13
N TYR A 141 12.99 1.66 1.36
CA TYR A 141 12.99 0.57 2.35
C TYR A 141 11.94 -0.51 2.05
N SER A 142 10.82 -0.14 1.44
CA SER A 142 9.78 -1.08 1.03
C SER A 142 10.03 -1.76 -0.31
N PHE A 143 11.09 -1.40 -1.05
CA PHE A 143 11.36 -1.94 -2.39
C PHE A 143 11.34 -3.47 -2.45
N HIS A 144 11.96 -4.13 -1.47
CA HIS A 144 12.00 -5.60 -1.37
C HIS A 144 10.63 -6.26 -1.20
N MET A 145 9.60 -5.50 -0.79
CA MET A 145 8.24 -6.01 -0.59
C MET A 145 7.48 -6.15 -1.91
N ARG A 146 7.89 -5.42 -2.96
CA ARG A 146 7.32 -5.45 -4.31
C ARG A 146 8.06 -6.38 -5.27
N LYS A 147 9.02 -7.16 -4.77
CA LYS A 147 9.85 -8.08 -5.56
C LYS A 147 9.64 -9.51 -5.07
N LEU A 148 9.83 -10.44 -6.01
CA LEU A 148 10.03 -11.85 -5.67
C LEU A 148 11.20 -11.97 -4.68
N PRO A 149 11.22 -13.02 -3.84
CA PRO A 149 12.37 -13.30 -3.00
C PRO A 149 13.65 -13.31 -3.85
N PRO A 150 14.72 -12.63 -3.42
CA PRO A 150 15.98 -12.65 -4.16
C PRO A 150 16.50 -14.10 -4.23
N SER A 151 16.89 -14.53 -5.42
CA SER A 151 17.56 -15.80 -5.68
C SER A 151 18.93 -15.54 -6.31
N PRO A 152 19.94 -16.37 -6.05
CA PRO A 152 21.23 -16.24 -6.74
C PRO A 152 21.03 -16.43 -8.25
N ASP A 153 21.73 -15.62 -9.03
CA ASP A 153 21.85 -15.83 -10.47
C ASP A 153 22.96 -16.86 -10.70
N LEU A 154 22.63 -17.96 -11.37
CA LEU A 154 23.57 -19.03 -11.70
C LEU A 154 24.10 -18.91 -13.13
N HIS A 155 23.70 -17.89 -13.89
CA HIS A 155 24.16 -17.67 -15.27
C HIS A 155 25.67 -17.44 -15.37
N ASP A 156 26.30 -16.86 -14.33
CA ASP A 156 27.76 -16.67 -14.28
C ASP A 156 28.53 -17.90 -13.74
N LEU A 157 27.82 -18.95 -13.33
CA LEU A 157 28.38 -20.19 -12.75
C LEU A 157 28.28 -21.42 -13.68
N LEU A 158 27.65 -21.27 -14.86
CA LEU A 158 27.49 -22.28 -15.91
C LEU A 158 28.17 -21.81 -17.19
#